data_AF-A0A9P6LJH4-F1
#
_entry.id   AF-A0A9P6LJH4-F1
#
_cell.length_a   1.000
_cell.length_b   1.000
_cell.length_c   1.000
_cell.angle_alpha   90.00
_cell.angle_beta   90.00
_cell.angle_gamma   90.00
#
_symmetry.space_group_name_H-M   'P 1'
#
loop_
_entity.id
_entity.type
_entity.pdbx_description
1 polymer ?
#
loop_
_entity_poly.entity_id
_entity_poly.type
_entity_poly.pdbx_seq_one_letter_code
_entity_poly.pdbx_strand_id
1 'polypeptide(L)'
;MATTNPPPGSFHTFWKPAALPVFTGLLSLLGAGDGLLNLTQPETGAANFGLIPPSRASVSPAQFDAFHHALIKVKGARNLHMSTSIIALILYGQFSDVCRSSPAAATAVRRCIGLVLTLGTGVGLSGAFVIWEYVKSAESSRKAVEIGRAKAKAHFLTSLPILALGLAYLYY
;
A
#
# COMPACT_ATOMS: atom_id res chain seq x y z
N MET A 1 -26.69 0.01 43.41
CA MET A 1 -26.63 -1.05 42.39
C MET A 1 -25.31 -0.90 41.66
N ALA A 2 -24.37 -1.81 41.90
CA ALA A 2 -23.09 -1.83 41.18
C ALA A 2 -23.26 -2.70 39.94
N THR A 3 -23.13 -2.10 38.76
CA THR A 3 -23.09 -2.82 37.48
C THR A 3 -21.71 -3.45 37.32
N THR A 4 -21.62 -4.76 37.51
CA THR A 4 -20.43 -5.55 37.20
C THR A 4 -20.32 -5.68 35.68
N ASN A 5 -19.33 -5.03 35.06
CA ASN A 5 -18.99 -5.30 33.68
C ASN A 5 -18.50 -6.76 33.55
N PRO A 6 -18.91 -7.49 32.50
CA PRO A 6 -18.43 -8.84 32.26
C PRO A 6 -16.93 -8.82 31.92
N PRO A 7 -16.19 -9.91 32.20
CA PRO A 7 -14.76 -9.98 31.93
C PRO A 7 -14.51 -9.92 30.41
N PRO A 8 -13.44 -9.23 29.95
CA PRO A 8 -13.11 -9.17 28.54
C PRO A 8 -12.79 -10.58 28.02
N GLY A 9 -13.53 -11.00 27.00
CA GLY A 9 -13.42 -12.33 26.39
C GLY A 9 -12.03 -12.59 25.82
N SER A 10 -11.65 -13.86 25.83
CA SER A 10 -10.36 -14.46 25.45
C SER A 10 -9.91 -14.30 23.98
N PHE A 11 -10.50 -13.37 23.23
CA PHE A 11 -10.08 -13.02 21.87
C PHE A 11 -9.03 -11.88 21.83
N HIS A 12 -8.83 -11.16 22.94
CA HIS A 12 -7.81 -10.11 23.04
C HIS A 12 -6.37 -10.63 23.09
N THR A 13 -6.17 -11.94 23.16
CA THR A 13 -4.87 -12.58 23.41
C THR A 13 -4.02 -12.84 22.17
N PHE A 14 -4.56 -12.70 20.96
CA PHE A 14 -3.82 -12.98 19.72
C PHE A 14 -2.97 -11.81 19.20
N TRP A 15 -3.20 -10.59 19.67
CA TRP A 15 -2.60 -9.38 19.09
C TRP A 15 -1.87 -8.57 20.15
N LYS A 16 -0.53 -8.66 20.16
CA LYS A 16 0.30 -7.78 20.98
C LYS A 16 0.22 -6.35 20.43
N PRO A 17 -0.10 -5.33 21.24
CA PRO A 17 -0.19 -3.93 20.81
C PRO A 17 1.05 -3.40 20.07
N ALA A 18 2.22 -3.98 20.37
CA ALA A 18 3.49 -3.61 19.73
C ALA A 18 3.70 -4.20 18.31
N ALA A 19 2.93 -5.21 17.90
CA ALA A 19 3.11 -5.84 16.59
C ALA A 19 2.56 -4.96 15.44
N LEU A 20 1.44 -4.28 15.66
CA LEU A 20 0.79 -3.46 14.64
C LEU A 20 1.67 -2.31 14.14
N PRO A 21 2.31 -1.49 15.01
CA PRO A 21 3.21 -0.43 14.56
C PRO A 21 4.43 -0.94 13.82
N VAL A 22 4.99 -2.09 14.23
CA VAL A 22 6.15 -2.69 13.56
C VAL A 22 5.78 -3.16 12.15
N PHE A 23 4.72 -3.95 12.00
CA PHE A 23 4.29 -4.41 10.68
C PHE A 23 3.90 -3.25 9.76
N THR A 24 3.19 -2.25 10.29
CA THR A 24 2.82 -1.07 9.51
C THR A 24 4.04 -0.24 9.12
N GLY A 25 5.00 -0.10 10.03
CA GLY A 25 6.26 0.58 9.77
C GLY A 25 7.07 -0.10 8.67
N LEU A 26 7.24 -1.43 8.75
CA LEU A 26 7.92 -2.22 7.72
C LEU A 26 7.22 -2.10 6.36
N LEU A 27 5.90 -2.25 6.33
CA LEU A 27 5.11 -2.08 5.09
C LEU A 27 5.31 -0.67 4.50
N SER A 28 5.28 0.36 5.34
CA SER A 28 5.44 1.74 4.88
C SER A 28 6.85 2.00 4.37
N LEU A 29 7.88 1.48 5.03
CA LEU A 29 9.27 1.55 4.57
C LEU A 29 9.46 0.88 3.21
N LEU A 30 8.86 -0.30 3.00
CA LEU A 30 8.87 -0.97 1.70
C LEU A 30 8.21 -0.09 0.62
N GLY A 31 7.06 0.51 0.91
CA GLY A 31 6.39 1.44 -0.03
C GLY A 31 7.21 2.71 -0.31
N ALA A 32 7.94 3.24 0.67
CA ALA A 32 8.85 4.37 0.48
C ALA A 32 10.05 3.99 -0.41
N GLY A 33 10.63 2.82 -0.16
CA GLY A 33 11.71 2.27 -0.99
C GLY A 33 11.28 2.04 -2.43
N ASP A 34 10.10 1.43 -2.65
CA ASP A 34 9.53 1.27 -3.98
C ASP A 34 9.25 2.63 -4.65
N GLY A 35 8.71 3.60 -3.90
CA GLY A 35 8.51 4.96 -4.38
C GLY A 35 9.81 5.62 -4.86
N LEU A 36 10.89 5.50 -4.09
CA LEU A 36 12.21 6.01 -4.45
C LEU A 36 12.82 5.29 -5.66
N LEU A 37 12.65 3.97 -5.74
CA LEU A 37 13.07 3.19 -6.91
C LEU A 37 12.34 3.65 -8.17
N ASN A 38 11.02 3.86 -8.12
CA ASN A 38 10.23 4.34 -9.25
C ASN A 38 10.66 5.75 -9.72
N LEU A 39 11.09 6.61 -8.79
CA LEU A 39 11.57 7.95 -9.10
C LEU A 39 12.94 7.96 -9.79
N THR A 40 13.84 7.07 -9.33
CA THR A 40 15.25 7.01 -9.79
C THR A 40 15.45 6.05 -10.97
N GLN A 41 14.65 4.99 -11.05
CA GLN A 41 14.73 3.90 -12.03
C GLN A 41 13.34 3.51 -12.53
N PRO A 42 12.68 4.35 -13.35
CA PRO A 42 11.29 4.14 -13.76
C PRO A 42 11.08 2.83 -14.53
N GLU A 43 12.03 2.38 -15.33
CA GLU A 43 11.91 1.13 -16.09
C GLU A 43 11.81 -0.11 -15.19
N THR A 44 12.70 -0.20 -14.19
CA THR A 44 12.66 -1.25 -13.16
C THR A 44 11.34 -1.18 -12.38
N GLY A 45 10.87 0.04 -12.10
CA GLY A 45 9.59 0.31 -11.47
C GLY A 45 8.40 -0.24 -12.26
N ALA A 46 8.33 0.02 -13.56
CA ALA A 46 7.26 -0.48 -14.43
C ALA A 46 7.17 -2.01 -14.40
N ALA A 47 8.33 -2.68 -14.46
CA ALA A 47 8.43 -4.13 -14.39
C ALA A 47 7.91 -4.68 -13.05
N ASN A 48 8.12 -3.98 -11.94
CA ASN A 48 7.55 -4.37 -10.64
C ASN A 48 6.02 -4.37 -10.63
N PHE A 49 5.40 -3.47 -11.41
CA PHE A 49 3.95 -3.44 -11.66
C PHE A 49 3.49 -4.34 -12.80
N GLY A 50 4.34 -5.22 -13.34
CA GLY A 50 3.97 -6.15 -14.41
C GLY A 50 3.68 -5.46 -15.76
N LEU A 51 4.15 -4.24 -15.94
CA LEU A 51 3.98 -3.47 -17.17
C LEU A 51 5.25 -3.62 -18.02
N ILE A 52 5.12 -4.31 -19.15
CA ILE A 52 6.14 -4.35 -20.20
C ILE A 52 5.55 -3.64 -21.42
N PRO A 53 6.13 -2.53 -21.89
CA PRO A 53 5.55 -1.76 -22.99
C PRO A 53 5.46 -2.58 -24.29
N PRO A 54 4.38 -2.46 -25.07
CA PRO A 54 4.24 -3.12 -26.35
C PRO A 54 5.00 -2.36 -27.46
N SER A 55 5.15 -3.00 -28.63
CA SER A 55 5.68 -2.36 -29.84
C SER A 55 4.70 -1.28 -30.33
N ARG A 56 5.22 -0.14 -30.81
CA ARG A 56 4.43 1.09 -30.99
C ARG A 56 3.97 1.30 -32.42
N ALA A 57 2.66 1.52 -32.58
CA ALA A 57 2.07 2.10 -33.78
C ALA A 57 1.28 3.36 -33.39
N SER A 58 1.42 4.43 -34.19
CA SER A 58 0.75 5.76 -34.11
C SER A 58 1.34 6.87 -33.21
N VAL A 59 2.20 6.59 -32.22
CA VAL A 59 2.93 7.63 -31.43
C VAL A 59 4.44 7.41 -31.60
N SER A 60 5.23 8.49 -31.70
CA SER A 60 6.68 8.33 -31.76
C SER A 60 7.16 7.59 -30.50
N PRO A 61 8.13 6.67 -30.63
CA PRO A 61 8.64 5.96 -29.48
C PRO A 61 9.05 6.90 -28.34
N ALA A 62 9.80 7.97 -28.62
CA ALA A 62 10.24 8.90 -27.58
C ALA A 62 9.09 9.51 -26.76
N GLN A 63 7.96 9.87 -27.38
CA GLN A 63 6.81 10.47 -26.68
C GLN A 63 6.09 9.48 -25.76
N PHE A 64 5.93 8.24 -26.20
CA PHE A 64 5.29 7.21 -25.39
C PHE A 64 6.18 6.77 -24.22
N ASP A 65 7.50 6.68 -24.41
CA ASP A 65 8.45 6.45 -23.31
C ASP A 65 8.39 7.58 -22.28
N ALA A 66 8.42 8.83 -22.75
CA ALA A 66 8.36 9.99 -21.87
C ALA A 66 7.07 10.00 -21.03
N PHE A 67 5.91 9.70 -21.64
CA PHE A 67 4.64 9.59 -20.91
C PHE A 67 4.66 8.47 -19.87
N HIS A 68 5.16 7.29 -20.22
CA HIS A 68 5.27 6.18 -19.27
C HIS A 68 6.21 6.49 -18.12
N HIS A 69 7.39 7.06 -18.40
CA HIS A 69 8.33 7.47 -17.35
C HIS A 69 7.72 8.50 -16.42
N ALA A 70 7.01 9.50 -16.96
CA ALA A 70 6.30 10.48 -16.16
C ALA A 70 5.22 9.82 -15.28
N LEU A 71 4.42 8.91 -15.85
CA LEU A 71 3.39 8.17 -15.13
C LEU A 71 3.99 7.33 -13.97
N ILE A 72 5.12 6.66 -14.21
CA ILE A 72 5.81 5.86 -13.19
C ILE A 72 6.39 6.76 -12.09
N LYS A 73 7.03 7.88 -12.46
CA LYS A 73 7.58 8.83 -11.50
C LYS A 73 6.50 9.44 -10.61
N VAL A 74 5.36 9.84 -11.19
CA VAL A 74 4.22 10.36 -10.40
C VAL A 74 3.69 9.30 -9.44
N LYS A 75 3.57 8.03 -9.88
CA LYS A 75 3.21 6.92 -8.99
C LYS A 75 4.25 6.71 -7.88
N GLY A 76 5.54 6.81 -8.22
CA GLY A 76 6.65 6.73 -7.28
C GLY A 76 6.59 7.80 -6.20
N ALA A 77 6.44 9.07 -6.61
CA ALA A 77 6.24 10.19 -5.70
C ALA A 77 5.01 9.96 -4.81
N ARG A 78 3.88 9.55 -5.38
CA ARG A 78 2.66 9.28 -4.61
C ARG A 78 2.89 8.21 -3.54
N ASN A 79 3.55 7.10 -3.89
CA ASN A 79 3.83 6.02 -2.95
C ASN A 79 4.80 6.47 -1.85
N LEU A 80 5.85 7.20 -2.21
CA LEU A 80 6.80 7.76 -1.26
C LEU A 80 6.11 8.66 -0.23
N HIS A 81 5.34 9.65 -0.67
CA HIS A 81 4.66 10.59 0.23
C HIS A 81 3.61 9.91 1.11
N MET A 82 2.83 8.97 0.57
CA MET A 82 1.87 8.20 1.36
C MET A 82 2.57 7.38 2.44
N SER A 83 3.64 6.66 2.08
CA SER A 83 4.42 5.85 3.01
C SER A 83 5.08 6.68 4.10
N THR A 84 5.71 7.81 3.76
CA THR A 84 6.31 8.70 4.76
C THR A 84 5.27 9.31 5.69
N SER A 85 4.07 9.61 5.18
CA SER A 85 2.94 10.09 6.01
C SER A 85 2.49 9.04 7.03
N ILE A 86 2.41 7.75 6.63
CA ILE A 86 2.08 6.66 7.57
C ILE A 86 3.19 6.49 8.61
N ILE A 87 4.46 6.55 8.21
CA ILE A 87 5.60 6.52 9.13
C ILE A 87 5.50 7.67 10.14
N ALA A 88 5.22 8.89 9.68
CA ALA A 88 5.06 10.05 10.54
C ALA A 88 3.92 9.87 11.55
N LEU A 89 2.77 9.33 11.13
CA LEU A 89 1.65 9.01 12.02
C LEU A 89 2.02 7.94 13.05
N ILE A 90 2.77 6.91 12.67
CA ILE A 90 3.28 5.89 13.60
C ILE A 90 4.20 6.54 14.63
N LEU A 91 5.21 7.31 14.18
CA LEU A 91 6.15 7.97 15.07
C LEU A 91 5.43 8.95 16.01
N TYR A 92 4.48 9.72 15.50
CA TYR A 92 3.67 10.62 16.31
C TYR A 92 2.83 9.85 17.33
N GLY A 93 2.15 8.78 16.91
CA GLY A 93 1.33 7.95 17.81
C GLY A 93 2.13 7.25 18.91
N GLN A 94 3.38 6.84 18.63
CA GLN A 94 4.24 6.12 19.59
C GLN A 94 5.04 7.07 20.49
N PHE A 95 5.52 8.20 19.96
CA PHE A 95 6.54 9.00 20.63
C PHE A 95 6.11 10.42 21.01
N SER A 96 4.91 10.88 20.61
CA SER A 96 4.41 12.21 20.98
C SER A 96 3.87 12.27 22.41
N ASP A 97 4.22 13.31 23.16
CA ASP A 97 3.65 13.58 24.49
C ASP A 97 2.14 13.81 24.43
N VAL A 98 1.63 14.34 23.32
CA VAL A 98 0.18 14.54 23.12
C VAL A 98 -0.55 13.19 23.10
N CYS A 99 -0.02 12.20 22.40
CA CYS A 99 -0.63 10.87 22.35
C CYS A 99 -0.43 10.10 23.68
N ARG A 100 0.68 10.34 24.39
CA ARG A 100 0.91 9.77 25.73
C ARG A 100 -0.05 10.33 26.79
N SER A 101 -0.35 11.63 26.72
CA SER A 101 -1.19 12.33 27.69
C SER A 101 -2.69 12.29 27.37
N SER A 102 -3.07 12.02 26.12
CA SER A 102 -4.48 12.00 25.69
C SER A 102 -4.87 10.67 25.00
N PRO A 103 -5.67 9.82 25.67
CA PRO A 103 -6.20 8.58 25.07
C PRO A 103 -7.04 8.83 23.80
N ALA A 104 -7.73 9.97 23.75
CA ALA A 104 -8.52 10.37 22.58
C ALA A 104 -7.61 10.67 21.38
N ALA A 105 -6.50 11.39 21.59
CA ALA A 105 -5.52 11.68 20.53
C ALA A 105 -4.85 10.40 20.01
N ALA A 106 -4.41 9.51 20.91
CA ALA A 106 -3.84 8.22 20.52
C ALA A 106 -4.82 7.37 19.70
N THR A 107 -6.10 7.35 20.09
CA THR A 107 -7.16 6.64 19.36
C THR A 107 -7.43 7.25 17.99
N ALA A 108 -7.44 8.57 17.88
CA ALA A 108 -7.61 9.26 16.61
C ALA A 108 -6.49 8.93 15.63
N VAL A 109 -5.22 9.00 16.06
CA VAL A 109 -4.05 8.64 15.25
C VAL A 109 -4.11 7.18 14.79
N ARG A 110 -4.46 6.27 15.71
CA ARG A 110 -4.64 4.84 15.40
C ARG A 110 -5.70 4.64 14.31
N ARG A 111 -6.87 5.27 14.44
CA ARG A 111 -7.94 5.20 13.44
C ARG A 111 -7.54 5.82 12.11
N CYS A 112 -6.80 6.93 12.11
CA CYS A 112 -6.27 7.53 10.89
C CYS A 112 -5.37 6.55 10.13
N ILE A 113 -4.46 5.83 10.83
CA ILE A 113 -3.65 4.76 10.23
C ILE A 113 -4.56 3.67 9.66
N GLY A 114 -5.57 3.24 10.42
CA GLY A 114 -6.53 2.22 9.98
C GLY A 114 -7.31 2.61 8.73
N LEU A 115 -7.80 3.85 8.65
CA LEU A 115 -8.48 4.39 7.47
C LEU A 115 -7.55 4.43 6.26
N VAL A 116 -6.33 4.94 6.42
CA VAL A 116 -5.35 5.04 5.33
C VAL A 116 -4.98 3.67 4.78
N LEU A 117 -4.75 2.67 5.65
CA LEU A 117 -4.45 1.31 5.23
C LEU A 117 -5.65 0.65 4.53
N THR A 118 -6.85 0.78 5.12
CA THR A 118 -8.08 0.18 4.58
C THR A 118 -8.40 0.75 3.20
N LEU A 119 -8.47 2.07 3.06
CA LEU A 119 -8.73 2.73 1.78
C LEU A 119 -7.57 2.54 0.81
N GLY A 120 -6.33 2.50 1.33
CA GLY A 120 -5.12 2.26 0.56
C GLY A 120 -5.10 0.90 -0.14
N THR A 121 -5.84 -0.09 0.34
CA THR A 121 -5.96 -1.40 -0.34
C THR A 121 -6.60 -1.28 -1.72
N GLY A 122 -7.45 -0.28 -1.93
CA GLY A 122 -7.99 0.07 -3.23
C GLY A 122 -6.91 0.33 -4.29
N VAL A 123 -5.72 0.80 -3.90
CA VAL A 123 -4.58 1.00 -4.80
C VAL A 123 -4.05 -0.33 -5.34
N GLY A 124 -3.87 -1.32 -4.46
CA GLY A 124 -3.40 -2.65 -4.84
C GLY A 124 -4.44 -3.38 -5.70
N LEU A 125 -5.72 -3.30 -5.33
CA LEU A 125 -6.82 -3.90 -6.06
C LEU A 125 -7.03 -3.28 -7.44
N SER A 126 -7.08 -1.95 -7.53
CA SER A 126 -7.18 -1.25 -8.82
C SER A 126 -5.94 -1.50 -9.69
N GLY A 127 -4.74 -1.54 -9.10
CA GLY A 127 -3.52 -1.93 -9.80
C GLY A 127 -3.61 -3.35 -10.38
N ALA A 128 -4.03 -4.33 -9.57
CA ALA A 128 -4.23 -5.70 -10.02
C ALA A 128 -5.25 -5.79 -11.17
N PHE A 129 -6.36 -5.05 -11.07
CA PHE A 129 -7.38 -4.98 -12.11
C PHE A 129 -6.83 -4.39 -13.42
N VAL A 130 -6.14 -3.25 -13.36
CA VAL A 130 -5.54 -2.61 -14.54
C VAL A 130 -4.51 -3.53 -15.20
N ILE A 131 -3.65 -4.19 -14.43
CA ILE A 131 -2.67 -5.15 -14.96
C ILE A 131 -3.39 -6.32 -15.63
N TRP A 132 -4.44 -6.84 -15.02
CA TRP A 132 -5.23 -7.95 -15.54
C TRP A 132 -5.89 -7.62 -16.87
N GLU A 133 -6.46 -6.42 -16.99
CA GLU A 133 -7.05 -5.93 -18.25
C GLU A 133 -5.96 -5.64 -19.29
N TYR A 134 -4.83 -5.05 -18.88
CA TYR A 134 -3.68 -4.80 -19.76
C TYR A 134 -3.18 -6.09 -20.42
N VAL A 135 -2.97 -7.17 -19.66
CA VAL A 135 -2.47 -8.44 -20.20
C VAL A 135 -3.51 -9.27 -20.96
N LYS A 136 -4.79 -8.92 -20.88
CA LYS A 136 -5.85 -9.54 -21.70
C LYS A 136 -5.94 -8.94 -23.10
N SER A 137 -5.32 -7.79 -23.33
CA SER A 137 -5.32 -7.14 -24.65
C SER A 137 -4.56 -7.99 -25.69
N ALA A 138 -5.04 -7.96 -26.95
CA ALA A 138 -4.62 -8.85 -28.02
C ALA A 138 -3.14 -8.68 -28.47
N GLU A 139 -2.44 -7.66 -28.01
CA GLU A 139 -1.08 -7.30 -28.45
C GLU A 139 0.02 -7.67 -27.42
N SER A 140 -0.33 -8.29 -26.29
CA SER A 140 0.64 -8.64 -25.25
C SER A 140 1.43 -9.92 -25.58
N SER A 141 2.77 -9.85 -25.53
CA SER A 141 3.62 -11.04 -25.68
C SER A 141 3.33 -12.10 -24.60
N ARG A 142 3.56 -13.39 -24.90
CA ARG A 142 3.36 -14.48 -23.93
C ARG A 142 4.06 -14.22 -22.59
N LYS A 143 5.28 -13.68 -22.63
CA LYS A 143 6.07 -13.32 -21.45
C LYS A 143 5.44 -12.16 -20.66
N ALA A 144 4.91 -11.14 -21.33
CA ALA A 144 4.19 -10.04 -20.69
C ALA A 144 2.91 -10.52 -19.99
N VAL A 145 2.17 -11.44 -20.63
CA VAL A 145 0.96 -12.05 -20.06
C VAL A 145 1.28 -12.84 -18.79
N GLU A 146 2.33 -13.66 -18.82
CA GLU A 146 2.76 -14.45 -17.66
C GLU A 146 3.16 -13.57 -16.48
N ILE A 147 4.06 -12.60 -16.72
CA ILE A 147 4.55 -11.68 -15.70
C ILE A 147 3.40 -10.83 -15.13
N GLY A 148 2.57 -10.24 -15.98
CA GLY A 148 1.47 -9.39 -15.51
C GLY A 148 0.41 -10.17 -14.73
N ARG A 149 0.05 -11.41 -15.12
CA ARG A 149 -0.85 -12.26 -14.32
C ARG A 149 -0.27 -12.59 -12.96
N ALA A 150 1.02 -12.93 -12.90
CA ALA A 150 1.70 -13.20 -11.63
C ALA A 150 1.70 -11.95 -10.72
N LYS A 151 2.00 -10.77 -11.28
CA LYS A 151 1.99 -9.50 -10.55
C LYS A 151 0.59 -9.06 -10.12
N ALA A 152 -0.43 -9.22 -10.96
CA ALA A 152 -1.82 -8.94 -10.59
C ALA A 152 -2.27 -9.81 -9.41
N LYS A 153 -1.97 -11.12 -9.44
CA LYS A 153 -2.22 -12.01 -8.30
C LYS A 153 -1.46 -11.58 -7.06
N ALA A 154 -0.17 -11.23 -7.19
CA ALA A 154 0.63 -10.76 -6.07
C ALA A 154 0.01 -9.50 -5.44
N HIS A 155 -0.36 -8.50 -6.23
CA HIS A 155 -1.02 -7.27 -5.74
C HIS A 155 -2.36 -7.56 -5.03
N PHE A 156 -3.16 -8.48 -5.56
CA PHE A 156 -4.40 -8.88 -4.91
C PHE A 156 -4.11 -9.55 -3.55
N LEU A 157 -3.21 -10.53 -3.53
CA LEU A 157 -2.87 -11.28 -2.31
C LEU A 157 -2.21 -10.39 -1.25
N THR A 158 -1.35 -9.46 -1.63
CA THR A 158 -0.73 -8.51 -0.69
C THR A 158 -1.71 -7.46 -0.18
N SER A 159 -2.80 -7.17 -0.89
CA SER A 159 -3.83 -6.25 -0.41
C SER A 159 -4.63 -6.81 0.77
N LEU A 160 -4.78 -8.14 0.87
CA LEU A 160 -5.51 -8.80 1.95
C LEU A 160 -4.91 -8.55 3.35
N PRO A 161 -3.61 -8.80 3.61
CA PRO A 161 -3.03 -8.50 4.91
C PRO A 161 -3.01 -7.00 5.23
N ILE A 162 -2.91 -6.12 4.22
CA ILE A 162 -3.00 -4.66 4.43
C ILE A 162 -4.42 -4.28 4.87
N LEU A 163 -5.44 -4.88 4.26
CA LEU A 163 -6.83 -4.67 4.63
C LEU A 163 -7.08 -5.16 6.06
N ALA A 164 -6.64 -6.37 6.37
CA ALA A 164 -6.76 -6.93 7.72
C ALA A 164 -6.07 -6.03 8.76
N LEU A 165 -4.87 -5.53 8.45
CA LEU A 165 -4.14 -4.59 9.31
C LEU A 165 -4.90 -3.27 9.49
N GLY A 166 -5.46 -2.71 8.41
CA GLY A 166 -6.27 -1.49 8.47
C GLY A 166 -7.51 -1.66 9.34
N LEU A 167 -8.24 -2.76 9.17
CA LEU A 167 -9.40 -3.09 10.01
C LEU A 167 -8.99 -3.30 11.48
N ALA A 168 -7.82 -3.90 11.72
CA ALA A 168 -7.29 -4.05 13.08
C ALA A 168 -7.09 -2.68 13.76
N TYR A 169 -6.48 -1.71 13.06
CA TYR A 169 -6.31 -0.35 13.57
C TYR A 169 -7.64 0.41 13.81
N LEU A 170 -8.70 0.08 13.07
CA LEU A 170 -10.00 0.74 13.19
C LEU A 170 -10.81 0.25 14.40
N TYR A 171 -10.81 -1.07 14.61
CA TYR A 171 -11.75 -1.73 15.52
C TYR A 171 -11.10 -2.27 16.80
N TYR A 172 -9.78 -2.46 16.79
CA TYR A 172 -9.02 -2.97 17.93
C TYR A 172 -7.96 -1.94 18.38
#